data_AF-A0A6N9TW70-F1
#
_entry.id   AF-A0A6N9TW70-F1
#
_cell.length_a   1.000
_cell.length_b   1.000
_cell.length_c   1.000
_cell.angle_alpha   90.00
_cell.angle_beta   90.00
_cell.angle_gamma   90.00
#
_symmetry.space_group_name_H-M   'P 1'
#
loop_
_entity.id
_entity.type
_entity.pdbx_description
1 polymer ?
#
loop_
_entity_poly.entity_id
_entity_poly.type
_entity_poly.pdbx_seq_one_letter_code
_entity_poly.pdbx_strand_id
1 'polypeptide(L)'
;DDRHANEGAARPSATGSEAPGASGAGAAPVSALPEAFVGTWQGAATERTGLPHGTVTAVFTEGAKGEDVVRLTHRLDVLGTSVVCESVGRLVSGTATELKIRERADPGKTDGALCTGGDADLDFTLNGDGTLRYRSHEEAAGTPKGTLTRSGR
;
A
#
# COMPACT_ATOMS: atom_id res chain seq x y z
N ASP A 1 5.48 60.96 -39.74
CA ASP A 1 4.16 61.04 -40.36
C ASP A 1 3.84 59.73 -41.05
N ASP A 2 3.17 58.80 -40.36
CA ASP A 2 1.69 58.73 -40.17
C ASP A 2 0.99 58.38 -41.49
N ARG A 3 0.05 57.44 -41.63
CA ARG A 3 -0.64 56.40 -40.84
C ARG A 3 -1.36 55.55 -41.91
N HIS A 4 -1.61 54.27 -41.66
CA HIS A 4 -2.96 53.68 -41.66
C HIS A 4 -2.90 52.15 -41.53
N ALA A 5 -3.76 51.65 -40.65
CA ALA A 5 -3.94 50.26 -40.27
C ALA A 5 -5.22 49.67 -40.90
N ASN A 6 -5.43 48.38 -40.60
CA ASN A 6 -6.61 47.53 -40.82
C ASN A 6 -6.63 46.83 -42.20
N GLU A 7 -6.99 45.55 -42.37
CA GLU A 7 -7.95 44.71 -41.65
C GLU A 7 -7.81 43.25 -42.19
N GLY A 8 -8.12 42.20 -41.41
CA GLY A 8 -8.25 40.85 -41.98
C GLY A 8 -8.20 39.69 -40.99
N ALA A 9 -9.34 39.38 -40.37
CA ALA A 9 -9.57 38.15 -39.62
C ALA A 9 -9.92 36.97 -40.56
N ALA A 10 -9.41 35.77 -40.27
CA ALA A 10 -10.10 34.46 -40.23
C ALA A 10 -9.17 33.28 -40.58
N ARG A 11 -9.24 32.23 -39.75
CA ARG A 11 -8.52 30.95 -39.85
C ARG A 11 -9.07 30.04 -40.96
N PRO A 12 -8.30 29.02 -41.36
CA PRO A 12 -8.87 27.68 -41.48
C PRO A 12 -8.15 26.64 -40.61
N SER A 13 -8.91 25.59 -40.30
CA SER A 13 -8.66 24.54 -39.33
C SER A 13 -7.82 23.37 -39.86
N ALA A 14 -7.36 22.58 -38.88
CA ALA A 14 -7.13 21.13 -38.89
C ALA A 14 -5.81 20.59 -39.47
N THR A 15 -4.95 20.12 -38.57
CA THR A 15 -4.57 18.70 -38.57
C THR A 15 -4.46 18.27 -37.11
N GLY A 16 -5.34 17.36 -36.71
CA GLY A 16 -5.31 16.75 -35.39
C GLY A 16 -4.05 15.91 -35.25
N SER A 17 -3.20 16.27 -34.30
CA SER A 17 -2.28 15.31 -33.72
C SER A 17 -3.05 14.53 -32.66
N GLU A 18 -3.46 13.31 -33.00
CA GLU A 18 -3.82 12.28 -32.02
C GLU A 18 -2.71 12.23 -30.96
N ALA A 19 -3.05 12.67 -29.75
CA ALA A 19 -2.23 12.38 -28.58
C ALA A 19 -2.29 10.86 -28.34
N PRO A 20 -1.16 10.14 -28.31
CA PRO A 20 -1.16 8.73 -27.99
C PRO A 20 -1.55 8.53 -26.52
N GLY A 21 -2.65 7.80 -26.30
CA GLY A 21 -2.88 6.97 -25.13
C GLY A 21 -3.01 7.67 -23.78
N ALA A 22 -4.25 8.00 -23.39
CA ALA A 22 -4.64 8.03 -21.99
C ALA A 22 -4.55 6.61 -21.41
N SER A 23 -3.34 6.14 -21.11
CA SER A 23 -3.13 4.91 -20.34
C SER A 23 -3.12 5.27 -18.87
N GLY A 24 -4.26 5.03 -18.22
CA GLY A 24 -4.42 5.08 -16.78
C GLY A 24 -5.33 6.21 -16.34
N ALA A 25 -6.65 6.02 -16.48
CA ALA A 25 -7.56 6.62 -15.52
C ALA A 25 -7.20 6.00 -14.16
N GLY A 26 -6.31 6.65 -13.41
CA GLY A 26 -5.92 6.22 -12.08
C GLY A 26 -7.17 6.08 -11.21
N ALA A 27 -7.25 4.98 -10.46
CA ALA A 27 -8.37 4.77 -9.55
C ALA A 27 -8.47 5.96 -8.58
N ALA A 28 -9.71 6.38 -8.29
CA ALA A 28 -9.96 7.57 -7.47
C ALA A 28 -9.34 7.40 -6.06
N PRO A 29 -8.69 8.45 -5.53
CA PRO A 29 -8.13 8.40 -4.18
C PRO A 29 -9.24 8.31 -3.13
N VAL A 30 -8.98 7.59 -2.04
CA VAL A 30 -9.91 7.47 -0.90
C VAL A 30 -9.48 8.35 0.27
N SER A 31 -10.47 8.85 1.03
CA SER A 31 -10.25 9.60 2.28
C SER A 31 -10.31 8.71 3.54
N ALA A 32 -10.81 7.48 3.41
CA ALA A 32 -10.93 6.50 4.47
C ALA A 32 -10.59 5.10 3.96
N LEU A 33 -10.35 4.17 4.88
CA LEU A 33 -10.10 2.77 4.54
C LEU A 33 -11.32 2.19 3.80
N PRO A 34 -11.15 1.62 2.59
CA PRO A 34 -12.25 0.98 1.89
C PRO A 34 -12.72 -0.28 2.64
N GLU A 35 -14.03 -0.48 2.71
CA GLU A 35 -14.67 -1.62 3.39
C GLU A 35 -14.11 -2.98 2.92
N ALA A 36 -13.74 -3.07 1.65
CA ALA A 36 -13.16 -4.28 1.05
C ALA A 36 -11.84 -4.73 1.70
N PHE A 37 -11.15 -3.88 2.47
CA PHE A 37 -9.96 -4.24 3.24
C PHE A 37 -10.26 -4.60 4.69
N VAL A 38 -11.38 -4.14 5.26
CA VAL A 38 -11.72 -4.34 6.68
C VAL A 38 -11.80 -5.83 7.01
N GLY A 39 -11.25 -6.19 8.18
CA GLY A 39 -11.17 -7.56 8.69
C GLY A 39 -9.74 -8.08 8.77
N THR A 40 -9.60 -9.38 9.01
CA THR A 40 -8.29 -10.01 9.20
C THR A 40 -7.84 -10.75 7.94
N TRP A 41 -6.58 -10.53 7.59
CA TRP A 41 -5.89 -11.14 6.47
C TRP A 41 -4.63 -11.85 6.97
N GLN A 42 -4.37 -13.05 6.46
CA GLN A 42 -3.23 -13.84 6.90
C GLN A 42 -2.60 -14.60 5.74
N GLY A 43 -1.29 -14.76 5.77
CA GLY A 43 -0.53 -15.55 4.80
C GLY A 43 0.96 -15.62 5.11
N ALA A 44 1.65 -16.53 4.43
CA ALA A 44 3.10 -16.62 4.51
C ALA A 44 3.76 -15.46 3.74
N ALA A 45 4.90 -15.00 4.25
CA ALA A 45 5.74 -14.03 3.58
C ALA A 45 7.13 -14.60 3.28
N THR A 46 7.78 -14.01 2.28
CA THR A 46 9.15 -14.30 1.89
C THR A 46 9.90 -13.00 1.69
N GLU A 47 11.18 -12.98 2.06
CA GLU A 47 12.08 -11.88 1.77
C GLU A 47 12.34 -11.71 0.27
N ARG A 48 12.98 -10.62 -0.12
CA ARG A 48 13.46 -10.39 -1.49
C ARG A 48 14.40 -11.49 -1.97
N THR A 49 15.16 -12.10 -1.07
CA THR A 49 16.07 -13.24 -1.32
C THR A 49 15.32 -14.55 -1.57
N GLY A 50 14.02 -14.61 -1.26
CA GLY A 50 13.22 -15.83 -1.29
C GLY A 50 13.25 -16.64 0.00
N LEU A 51 14.01 -16.21 1.01
CA LEU A 51 13.99 -16.84 2.33
C LEU A 51 12.60 -16.70 2.99
N PRO A 52 12.12 -17.72 3.72
CA PRO A 52 10.89 -17.61 4.48
C PRO A 52 10.95 -16.48 5.51
N HIS A 53 9.91 -15.65 5.53
CA HIS A 53 9.74 -14.55 6.48
C HIS A 53 8.52 -14.79 7.37
N GLY A 54 8.27 -16.06 7.69
CA GLY A 54 7.19 -16.48 8.57
C GLY A 54 5.78 -16.14 8.07
N THR A 55 4.86 -15.93 9.01
CA THR A 55 3.45 -15.62 8.75
C THR A 55 3.14 -14.19 9.13
N VAL A 56 2.48 -13.48 8.22
CA VAL A 56 1.96 -12.13 8.44
C VAL A 56 0.46 -12.22 8.70
N THR A 57 0.00 -11.54 9.75
CA THR A 57 -1.42 -11.31 10.03
C THR A 57 -1.67 -9.80 10.05
N ALA A 58 -2.53 -9.30 9.18
CA ALA A 58 -2.94 -7.90 9.11
C ALA A 58 -4.42 -7.78 9.51
N VAL A 59 -4.70 -7.07 10.59
CA VAL A 59 -6.05 -6.79 11.06
C VAL A 59 -6.39 -5.35 10.71
N PHE A 60 -7.23 -5.15 9.71
CA PHE A 60 -7.69 -3.83 9.29
C PHE A 60 -8.99 -3.46 10.01
N THR A 61 -9.04 -2.23 10.51
CA THR A 61 -10.23 -1.60 11.12
C THR A 61 -10.57 -0.33 10.39
N GLU A 62 -11.84 0.07 10.41
CA GLU A 62 -12.28 1.34 9.85
C GLU A 62 -11.46 2.52 10.39
N GLY A 63 -11.22 3.50 9.53
CA GLY A 63 -10.49 4.72 9.89
C GLY A 63 -10.23 5.61 8.69
N ALA A 64 -9.90 6.86 8.97
CA ALA A 64 -9.59 7.87 7.97
C ALA A 64 -8.11 7.86 7.56
N LYS A 65 -7.80 8.50 6.43
CA LYS A 65 -6.42 8.84 6.09
C LYS A 65 -5.79 9.64 7.24
N GLY A 66 -4.59 9.23 7.65
CA GLY A 66 -3.86 9.81 8.78
C GLY A 66 -4.03 9.05 10.09
N GLU A 67 -4.99 8.13 10.18
CA GLU A 67 -5.23 7.29 11.36
C GLU A 67 -4.54 5.92 11.21
N ASP A 68 -4.33 5.25 12.34
CA ASP A 68 -3.84 3.87 12.35
C ASP A 68 -5.01 2.93 12.04
N VAL A 69 -4.95 2.28 10.87
CA VAL A 69 -6.05 1.45 10.33
C VAL A 69 -5.72 -0.03 10.28
N VAL A 70 -4.47 -0.40 10.59
CA VAL A 70 -4.03 -1.80 10.56
C VAL A 70 -3.12 -2.10 11.73
N ARG A 71 -3.32 -3.27 12.33
CA ARG A 71 -2.35 -3.91 13.23
C ARG A 71 -1.74 -5.09 12.51
N LEU A 72 -0.41 -5.17 12.49
CA LEU A 72 0.30 -6.31 11.93
C LEU A 72 0.91 -7.16 13.04
N THR A 73 0.88 -8.47 12.83
CA THR A 73 1.60 -9.45 13.63
C THR A 73 2.43 -10.30 12.69
N HIS A 74 3.74 -10.29 12.89
CA HIS A 74 4.70 -11.14 12.21
C HIS A 74 5.12 -12.26 13.14
N ARG A 75 4.84 -13.51 12.77
CA ARG A 75 5.36 -14.69 13.46
C ARG A 75 6.50 -15.28 12.65
N LEU A 76 7.71 -15.19 13.20
CA LEU A 76 8.94 -15.70 12.61
C LEU A 76 9.38 -16.95 13.38
N ASP A 77 9.72 -18.01 12.65
CA ASP A 77 10.33 -19.21 13.22
C ASP A 77 11.84 -19.17 12.99
N VAL A 78 12.61 -18.91 14.04
CA VAL A 78 14.07 -18.82 13.98
C VAL A 78 14.66 -19.93 14.84
N LEU A 79 15.25 -20.94 14.19
CA LEU A 79 15.96 -22.06 14.85
C LEU A 79 15.12 -22.75 15.95
N GLY A 80 13.81 -22.92 15.72
CA GLY A 80 12.90 -23.56 16.68
C GLY A 80 12.34 -22.64 17.76
N THR A 81 12.64 -21.33 17.71
CA THR A 81 12.03 -20.31 18.57
C THR A 81 11.06 -19.46 17.74
N SER A 82 9.83 -19.30 18.23
CA SER A 82 8.85 -18.37 17.64
C SER A 82 9.08 -16.98 18.18
N VAL A 83 9.34 -16.02 17.29
CA VAL A 83 9.35 -14.59 17.61
C VAL A 83 8.09 -13.94 17.05
N VAL A 84 7.51 -13.04 17.84
CA VAL A 84 6.36 -12.23 17.44
C VAL A 84 6.80 -10.77 17.40
N CYS A 85 6.60 -10.12 16.26
CA CYS A 85 6.77 -8.68 16.10
C CYS A 85 5.40 -8.05 15.82
N GLU A 86 5.03 -7.03 16.58
CA GLU A 86 3.74 -6.36 16.49
C GLU A 86 3.93 -4.89 16.08
N SER A 87 3.20 -4.46 15.05
CA SER A 87 3.28 -3.10 14.54
C SER A 87 1.89 -2.52 14.28
N VAL A 88 1.83 -1.19 14.19
CA VAL A 88 0.63 -0.44 13.79
C VAL A 88 0.92 0.34 12.51
N GLY A 89 -0.09 0.46 11.65
CA GLY A 89 0.05 1.09 10.35
C GLY A 89 -0.94 2.22 10.13
N ARG A 90 -0.41 3.39 9.76
CA ARG A 90 -1.18 4.59 9.40
C ARG A 90 -1.56 4.60 7.92
N LEU A 91 -2.82 4.91 7.60
CA LEU A 91 -3.24 5.12 6.22
C LEU A 91 -2.65 6.41 5.64
N VAL A 92 -1.75 6.31 4.66
CA VAL A 92 -1.12 7.45 3.99
C VAL A 92 -1.92 7.86 2.75
N SER A 93 -2.30 6.88 1.95
CA SER A 93 -3.13 7.06 0.76
C SER A 93 -3.69 5.71 0.31
N GLY A 94 -4.64 5.74 -0.62
CA GLY A 94 -5.15 4.53 -1.24
C GLY A 94 -6.17 4.81 -2.31
N THR A 95 -6.66 3.74 -2.89
CA THR A 95 -7.78 3.66 -3.84
C THR A 95 -8.73 2.56 -3.36
N ALA A 96 -9.71 2.17 -4.18
CA ALA A 96 -10.58 1.04 -3.87
C ALA A 96 -9.83 -0.31 -3.75
N THR A 97 -8.64 -0.44 -4.36
CA THR A 97 -7.91 -1.72 -4.47
C THR A 97 -6.45 -1.63 -4.06
N GLU A 98 -5.93 -0.45 -3.73
CA GLU A 98 -4.54 -0.27 -3.30
C GLU A 98 -4.46 0.60 -2.05
N LEU A 99 -3.61 0.23 -1.10
CA LEU A 99 -3.32 1.05 0.09
C LEU A 99 -1.83 1.26 0.23
N LYS A 100 -1.45 2.48 0.63
CA LYS A 100 -0.14 2.82 1.17
C LYS A 100 -0.27 3.08 2.66
N ILE A 101 0.46 2.29 3.44
CA ILE A 101 0.47 2.36 4.88
C ILE A 101 1.87 2.73 5.35
N ARG A 102 1.98 3.59 6.36
CA ARG A 102 3.23 3.81 7.09
C ARG A 102 3.21 2.99 8.37
N GLU A 103 4.03 1.96 8.45
CA GLU A 103 4.18 1.12 9.64
C GLU A 103 5.19 1.70 10.63
N ARG A 104 4.98 1.38 11.90
CA ARG A 104 5.87 1.63 13.03
C ARG A 104 5.63 0.59 14.11
N ALA A 105 6.62 0.35 14.97
CA ALA A 105 6.46 -0.52 16.14
C ALA A 105 5.22 -0.12 16.97
N ASP A 106 4.48 -1.10 17.48
CA ASP A 106 3.31 -0.82 18.33
C ASP A 106 3.79 -0.32 19.71
N PRO A 107 3.57 0.96 20.07
CA PRO A 107 4.08 1.52 21.32
C PRO A 107 3.46 0.88 22.57
N GLY A 108 2.35 0.16 22.42
CA GLY A 108 1.70 -0.58 23.50
C GLY A 108 2.25 -2.00 23.68
N LYS A 109 3.20 -2.45 22.84
CA LYS A 109 3.71 -3.82 22.83
C LYS A 109 5.22 -3.84 23.06
N THR A 110 5.68 -4.92 23.70
CA THR A 110 7.10 -5.21 23.82
C THR A 110 7.45 -6.26 22.77
N ASP A 111 8.14 -5.83 21.73
CA ASP A 111 8.63 -6.73 20.69
C ASP A 111 9.79 -7.59 21.19
N GLY A 112 9.94 -8.77 20.59
CA GLY A 112 11.09 -9.63 20.84
C GLY A 112 12.40 -9.01 20.32
N ALA A 113 13.54 -9.39 20.91
CA ALA A 113 14.86 -8.86 20.56
C ALA A 113 15.30 -9.07 19.08
N LEU A 114 14.57 -9.89 18.31
CA LEU A 114 14.83 -10.14 16.88
C LEU A 114 13.97 -9.26 15.95
N CYS A 115 13.10 -8.41 16.49
CA CYS A 115 12.35 -7.44 15.71
C CYS A 115 13.24 -6.23 15.40
N THR A 116 13.12 -5.69 14.20
CA THR A 116 13.92 -4.57 13.70
C THR A 116 13.54 -3.24 14.36
N GLY A 117 12.27 -3.10 14.78
CA GLY A 117 11.73 -1.88 15.40
C GLY A 117 11.68 -0.67 14.47
N GLY A 118 11.91 -0.87 13.17
CA GLY A 118 11.96 0.20 12.17
C GLY A 118 10.59 0.66 11.72
N ASP A 119 10.54 1.90 11.23
CA ASP A 119 9.40 2.38 10.46
C ASP A 119 9.59 2.06 8.98
N ALA A 120 8.54 1.61 8.31
CA ALA A 120 8.58 1.28 6.89
C ALA A 120 7.29 1.66 6.16
N ASP A 121 7.38 1.69 4.84
CA ASP A 121 6.20 1.80 4.00
C ASP A 121 5.70 0.38 3.68
N LEU A 122 4.39 0.21 3.66
CA LEU A 122 3.73 -1.00 3.22
C LEU A 122 2.82 -0.71 2.04
N ASP A 123 2.85 -1.61 1.06
CA ASP A 123 1.88 -1.64 -0.03
C ASP A 123 0.95 -2.84 0.15
N PHE A 124 -0.34 -2.57 0.05
CA PHE A 124 -1.37 -3.60 -0.04
C PHE A 124 -2.13 -3.48 -1.35
N THR A 125 -2.37 -4.60 -2.03
CA THR A 125 -3.21 -4.64 -3.24
C THR A 125 -4.26 -5.73 -3.14
N LEU A 126 -5.53 -5.34 -3.18
CA LEU A 126 -6.65 -6.28 -3.26
C LEU A 126 -6.75 -6.81 -4.69
N ASN A 127 -6.63 -8.12 -4.85
CA ASN A 127 -6.78 -8.80 -6.13
C ASN A 127 -8.25 -9.12 -6.42
N GLY A 128 -8.58 -9.29 -7.70
CA GLY A 128 -9.94 -9.65 -8.13
C GLY A 128 -10.41 -11.04 -7.66
N ASP A 129 -9.50 -11.89 -7.19
CA ASP A 129 -9.80 -13.21 -6.61
C ASP A 129 -10.11 -13.14 -5.10
N GLY A 130 -10.10 -11.94 -4.51
CA GLY A 130 -10.35 -11.74 -3.09
C GLY A 130 -9.15 -12.00 -2.18
N THR A 131 -7.94 -12.16 -2.73
CA THR A 131 -6.68 -12.19 -1.98
C THR A 131 -6.05 -10.81 -1.86
N LEU A 132 -5.16 -10.63 -0.89
CA LEU A 132 -4.49 -9.37 -0.61
C LEU A 132 -2.97 -9.53 -0.76
N ARG A 133 -2.37 -8.88 -1.77
CA ARG A 133 -0.91 -8.80 -1.85
C ARG A 133 -0.40 -7.87 -0.77
N TYR A 134 0.65 -8.29 -0.08
CA TYR A 134 1.37 -7.54 0.94
C TYR A 134 2.82 -7.37 0.51
N ARG A 135 3.38 -6.18 0.77
CA ARG A 135 4.82 -5.89 0.66
C ARG A 135 5.21 -4.88 1.72
N SER A 136 6.26 -5.18 2.48
CA SER A 136 7.00 -4.18 3.26
C SER A 136 8.25 -3.73 2.51
N HIS A 137 8.56 -2.44 2.67
CA HIS A 137 9.78 -1.81 2.19
C HIS A 137 10.86 -1.69 3.28
N GLU A 138 10.72 -2.44 4.37
CA GLU A 138 11.73 -2.47 5.42
C GLU A 138 12.98 -3.24 4.98
N GLU A 139 14.08 -2.52 4.75
CA GLU A 139 15.34 -3.15 4.33
C GLU A 139 15.96 -4.04 5.42
N ALA A 140 15.83 -3.66 6.69
CA ALA A 140 16.35 -4.45 7.82
C ALA A 140 15.63 -5.82 7.95
N ALA A 141 14.38 -5.90 7.51
CA ALA A 141 13.59 -7.14 7.48
C ALA A 141 13.67 -7.88 6.12
N GLY A 142 14.51 -7.42 5.19
CA GLY A 142 14.68 -8.06 3.88
C GLY A 142 13.56 -7.80 2.87
N THR A 143 12.76 -6.75 3.06
CA THR A 143 11.62 -6.34 2.21
C THR A 143 10.61 -7.47 1.96
N PRO A 144 9.97 -8.00 3.02
CA PRO A 144 9.12 -9.17 2.91
C PRO A 144 7.85 -8.90 2.08
N LYS A 145 7.40 -9.93 1.36
CA LYS A 145 6.20 -9.90 0.53
C LYS A 145 5.43 -11.21 0.64
N GLY A 146 4.12 -11.15 0.44
CA GLY A 146 3.25 -12.33 0.53
C GLY A 146 1.89 -12.11 -0.15
N THR A 147 1.12 -13.19 -0.24
CA THR A 147 -0.30 -13.13 -0.59
C THR A 147 -1.10 -13.60 0.62
N LEU A 148 -1.98 -12.74 1.10
CA LEU A 148 -2.80 -12.97 2.28
C LEU A 148 -4.23 -13.34 1.86
N THR A 149 -4.85 -14.20 2.64
CA THR A 149 -6.26 -14.58 2.49
C THR A 149 -7.04 -14.10 3.71
N ARG A 150 -8.33 -13.80 3.53
CA ARG A 150 -9.21 -13.49 4.68
C ARG A 150 -9.21 -14.66 5.66
N SER A 151 -9.05 -14.36 6.94
CA SER A 151 -9.04 -15.35 8.02
C SER A 151 -9.96 -14.90 9.15
N GLY A 152 -10.76 -15.80 9.71
CA GLY A 152 -11.76 -15.46 10.74
C GLY A 152 -13.02 -14.85 10.14
N ARG A 153 -14.15 -15.57 10.27
CA ARG A 153 -15.49 -15.01 10.15
C ARG A 153 -16.01 -14.69 11.54
#